data_AF-A0A428YCB4-F1
#
_entry.id   AF-A0A428YCB4-F1
#
_cell.length_a   1.000
_cell.length_b   1.000
_cell.length_c   1.000
_cell.angle_alpha   90.00
_cell.angle_beta   90.00
_cell.angle_gamma   90.00
#
_symmetry.space_group_name_H-M   'P 1'
#
loop_
_entity.id
_entity.type
_entity.pdbx_description
1 polymer ?
#
loop_
_entity_poly.entity_id
_entity_poly.type
_entity_poly.pdbx_seq_one_letter_code
_entity_poly.pdbx_strand_id
1 'polypeptide(L)'
;MTAMWRIITTVAVLLLAGCSSENPVPAGDAALGQHFTSLRDVSTWVQQSTDECDDVKTETKEQLADYLGPQRYSWYEPFVAEWATCSVKPHAKLGLVLFKPDQQRALQEFWHRGMSTGQLADNPDWAFGNGFAITAGQLGMERLGLRYLWCRPVDVPHANIVPAEVDGCTYVTWHHHH
;
A
#
# COMPACT_ATOMS: atom_id res chain seq x y z
N MET A 1 -81.81 -13.02 4.45
CA MET A 1 -81.34 -13.94 5.52
C MET A 1 -80.37 -14.93 4.90
N THR A 2 -79.07 -14.76 5.13
CA THR A 2 -78.06 -15.78 5.51
C THR A 2 -76.67 -15.18 5.28
N ALA A 3 -76.00 -14.89 6.39
CA ALA A 3 -74.61 -14.48 6.43
C ALA A 3 -73.71 -15.68 6.17
N MET A 4 -72.65 -15.50 5.39
CA MET A 4 -71.61 -16.52 5.18
C MET A 4 -70.26 -15.93 5.58
N TRP A 5 -69.80 -16.36 6.76
CA TRP A 5 -68.57 -15.96 7.41
C TRP A 5 -67.41 -16.75 6.78
N ARG A 6 -66.43 -16.07 6.18
CA ARG A 6 -65.17 -16.68 5.75
C ARG A 6 -64.04 -16.12 6.60
N ILE A 7 -63.52 -16.96 7.48
CA ILE A 7 -62.28 -16.75 8.22
C ILE A 7 -61.14 -17.01 7.23
N ILE A 8 -60.38 -15.98 6.88
CA ILE A 8 -59.14 -16.11 6.09
C ILE A 8 -57.98 -15.92 7.05
N THR A 9 -57.34 -17.04 7.38
CA THR A 9 -56.10 -17.11 8.16
C THR A 9 -54.93 -16.78 7.22
N THR A 10 -54.37 -15.58 7.31
CA THR A 10 -53.17 -15.22 6.54
C THR A 10 -51.92 -15.52 7.34
N VAL A 11 -51.10 -16.43 6.80
CA VAL A 11 -49.79 -16.86 7.31
C VAL A 11 -48.81 -15.69 7.25
N ALA A 12 -48.26 -15.28 8.39
CA ALA A 12 -47.15 -14.33 8.46
C ALA A 12 -45.84 -15.03 8.06
N VAL A 13 -45.32 -14.73 6.87
CA VAL A 13 -43.97 -15.12 6.45
C VAL A 13 -42.99 -14.14 7.07
N LEU A 14 -42.31 -14.56 8.14
CA LEU A 14 -41.13 -13.87 8.68
C LEU A 14 -39.96 -14.08 7.71
N LEU A 15 -39.74 -13.10 6.83
CA LEU A 15 -38.49 -12.95 6.08
C LEU A 15 -37.39 -12.56 7.07
N LEU A 16 -36.65 -13.55 7.55
CA LEU A 16 -35.35 -13.36 8.21
C LEU A 16 -34.38 -12.84 7.15
N ALA A 17 -34.33 -11.51 6.98
CA ALA A 17 -33.22 -10.85 6.31
C ALA A 17 -31.99 -10.99 7.21
N GLY A 18 -31.30 -12.12 7.10
CA GLY A 18 -29.95 -12.28 7.60
C GLY A 18 -29.03 -11.36 6.80
N CYS A 19 -28.86 -10.13 7.25
CA CYS A 19 -27.75 -9.28 6.84
C CYS A 19 -26.48 -9.97 7.34
N SER A 20 -25.90 -10.86 6.53
CA SER A 20 -24.50 -11.22 6.68
C SER A 20 -23.72 -9.92 6.57
N SER A 21 -23.19 -9.44 7.69
CA SER A 21 -22.18 -8.39 7.71
C SER A 21 -20.93 -8.95 7.06
N GLU A 22 -20.89 -8.93 5.72
CA GLU A 22 -19.67 -9.14 4.97
C GLU A 22 -18.75 -7.99 5.37
N ASN A 23 -17.78 -8.28 6.25
CA ASN A 23 -16.76 -7.29 6.59
C ASN A 23 -16.09 -6.88 5.27
N PRO A 24 -16.15 -5.60 4.87
CA PRO A 24 -15.57 -5.18 3.60
C PRO A 24 -14.09 -5.54 3.60
N VAL A 25 -13.65 -6.24 2.55
CA VAL A 25 -12.23 -6.51 2.34
C VAL A 25 -11.53 -5.15 2.20
N PRO A 26 -10.49 -4.86 3.00
CA PRO A 26 -9.76 -3.61 2.89
C PRO A 26 -9.24 -3.40 1.46
N ALA A 27 -9.38 -2.19 0.95
CA ALA A 27 -8.87 -1.75 -0.35
C ALA A 27 -8.11 -0.43 -0.19
N GLY A 28 -7.32 -0.05 -1.20
CA GLY A 28 -6.50 1.16 -1.13
C GLY A 28 -5.39 1.07 -0.08
N ASP A 29 -5.01 2.19 0.50
CA ASP A 29 -3.92 2.25 1.48
C ASP A 29 -4.27 1.46 2.77
N ALA A 30 -5.56 1.33 3.10
CA ALA A 30 -6.03 0.51 4.22
C ALA A 30 -5.73 -1.00 4.04
N ALA A 31 -5.52 -1.47 2.80
CA ALA A 31 -5.10 -2.84 2.52
C ALA A 31 -3.61 -3.10 2.80
N LEU A 32 -2.84 -2.05 3.11
CA LEU A 32 -1.40 -2.12 3.37
C LEU A 32 -1.07 -2.27 4.87
N GLY A 33 -2.06 -2.57 5.70
CA GLY A 33 -1.87 -2.82 7.12
C GLY A 33 -1.83 -1.54 7.97
N GLN A 34 -1.01 -1.56 9.02
CA GLN A 34 -0.91 -0.48 9.99
C GLN A 34 -0.46 0.83 9.32
N HIS A 35 -1.22 1.90 9.57
CA HIS A 35 -0.86 3.25 9.16
C HIS A 35 0.24 3.82 10.07
N PHE A 36 1.27 4.41 9.47
CA PHE A 36 2.35 5.10 10.17
C PHE A 36 2.39 6.58 9.83
N THR A 37 2.64 7.41 10.85
CA THR A 37 2.72 8.88 10.70
C THR A 37 4.06 9.44 11.17
N SER A 38 5.05 8.60 11.46
CA SER A 38 6.41 9.04 11.81
C SER A 38 7.45 8.02 11.38
N LEU A 39 8.62 8.49 10.93
CA LEU A 39 9.72 7.59 10.54
C LEU A 39 10.28 6.79 11.70
N ARG A 40 10.22 7.32 12.92
CA ARG A 40 10.64 6.61 14.13
C ARG A 40 9.78 5.37 14.38
N ASP A 41 8.47 5.47 14.17
CA ASP A 41 7.57 4.34 14.35
C ASP A 41 7.77 3.32 13.24
N VAL A 42 7.95 3.78 11.99
CA VAL A 42 8.31 2.91 10.85
C VAL A 42 9.61 2.15 11.13
N SER A 43 10.68 2.84 11.52
CA SER A 43 11.98 2.21 11.75
C SER A 43 11.95 1.24 12.94
N THR A 44 11.20 1.58 14.00
CA THR A 44 11.00 0.70 15.15
C THR A 44 10.27 -0.57 14.73
N TRP A 45 9.21 -0.44 13.93
CA TRP A 45 8.46 -1.57 13.42
C TRP A 45 9.29 -2.45 12.48
N VAL A 46 10.08 -1.85 11.57
CA VAL A 46 11.01 -2.61 10.71
C VAL A 46 11.97 -3.40 11.57
N GLN A 47 12.67 -2.76 12.52
CA GLN A 47 13.61 -3.43 13.41
C GLN A 47 12.97 -4.59 14.19
N GLN A 48 11.77 -4.40 14.74
CA GLN A 48 11.06 -5.45 15.47
C GLN A 48 10.59 -6.61 14.60
N SER A 49 10.34 -6.35 13.31
CA SER A 49 9.79 -7.35 12.38
C SER A 49 10.87 -8.13 11.63
N THR A 50 12.08 -7.57 11.49
CA THR A 50 13.16 -8.17 10.68
C THR A 50 14.47 -8.35 11.41
N ASP A 51 14.66 -7.79 12.60
CA ASP A 51 15.96 -7.67 13.29
C ASP A 51 17.02 -6.91 12.46
N GLU A 52 16.58 -6.08 11.51
CA GLU A 52 17.40 -5.25 10.63
C GLU A 52 16.95 -3.78 10.67
N CYS A 53 17.70 -2.86 10.03
CA CYS A 53 17.49 -1.40 10.07
C CYS A 53 18.14 -0.71 11.29
N ASP A 54 19.41 -1.05 11.54
CA ASP A 54 20.24 -0.43 12.55
C ASP A 54 20.63 1.01 12.14
N ASP A 55 21.12 1.84 13.08
CA ASP A 55 21.68 3.17 12.79
C ASP A 55 20.76 4.11 11.99
N VAL A 56 19.47 4.20 12.34
CA VAL A 56 18.50 5.06 11.68
C VAL A 56 18.95 6.52 11.72
N LYS A 57 19.01 7.16 10.55
CA LYS A 57 19.38 8.57 10.37
C LYS A 57 18.34 9.26 9.51
N THR A 58 17.67 10.25 10.07
CA THR A 58 16.89 11.23 9.29
C THR A 58 17.86 12.08 8.48
N GLU A 59 17.53 12.29 7.22
CA GLU A 59 18.45 12.89 6.24
C GLU A 59 17.70 14.02 5.50
N THR A 60 18.42 14.89 4.78
CA THR A 60 17.86 16.06 4.11
C THR A 60 17.36 15.76 2.70
N LYS A 61 16.54 16.64 2.12
CA LYS A 61 16.05 16.49 0.75
C LYS A 61 17.17 16.39 -0.29
N GLU A 62 18.25 17.13 -0.08
CA GLU A 62 19.45 17.07 -0.94
C GLU A 62 20.07 15.68 -0.90
N GLN A 63 20.14 15.07 0.28
CA GLN A 63 20.66 13.70 0.42
C GLN A 63 19.70 12.65 -0.18
N LEU A 64 18.38 12.91 -0.19
CA LEU A 64 17.42 12.08 -0.94
C LEU A 64 17.66 12.19 -2.45
N ALA A 65 17.92 13.41 -2.95
CA ALA A 65 18.24 13.63 -4.35
C ALA A 65 19.54 12.92 -4.77
N ASP A 66 20.57 12.97 -3.93
CA ASP A 66 21.82 12.23 -4.13
C ASP A 66 21.59 10.72 -4.12
N TYR A 67 20.72 10.22 -3.23
CA TYR A 67 20.40 8.80 -3.12
C TYR A 67 19.63 8.25 -4.33
N LEU A 68 18.60 8.98 -4.79
CA LEU A 68 17.74 8.54 -5.89
C LEU A 68 18.28 8.90 -7.28
N GLY A 69 19.14 9.91 -7.36
CA GLY A 69 19.45 10.62 -8.60
C GLY A 69 18.35 11.63 -9.00
N PRO A 70 18.69 12.63 -9.81
CA PRO A 70 17.85 13.81 -10.04
C PRO A 70 16.49 13.49 -10.69
N GLN A 71 16.46 12.52 -11.61
CA GLN A 71 15.23 12.16 -12.31
C GLN A 71 14.22 11.51 -11.36
N ARG A 72 14.62 10.44 -10.66
CA ARG A 72 13.74 9.74 -9.71
C ARG A 72 13.34 10.65 -8.56
N TYR A 73 14.27 11.47 -8.07
CA TYR A 73 13.96 12.49 -7.07
C TYR A 73 12.80 13.40 -7.52
N SER A 74 12.83 13.89 -8.77
CA SER A 74 11.76 14.74 -9.30
C SER A 74 10.37 14.07 -9.34
N TRP A 75 10.33 12.74 -9.41
CA TRP A 75 9.07 11.98 -9.41
C TRP A 75 8.52 11.77 -8.00
N TYR A 76 9.39 11.60 -7.00
CA TYR A 76 8.95 11.25 -5.65
C TYR A 76 8.88 12.45 -4.68
N GLU A 77 9.79 13.42 -4.79
CA GLU A 77 9.90 14.57 -3.86
C GLU A 77 8.57 15.26 -3.53
N PRO A 78 7.65 15.47 -4.49
CA PRO A 78 6.39 16.16 -4.18
C PRO A 78 5.55 15.46 -3.11
N PHE A 79 5.71 14.14 -2.95
CA PHE A 79 4.90 13.30 -2.07
C PHE A 79 5.56 13.02 -0.72
N VAL A 80 6.87 13.24 -0.59
CA VAL A 80 7.66 12.87 0.60
C VAL A 80 7.61 13.97 1.66
N ALA A 81 7.21 13.59 2.88
CA ALA A 81 7.26 14.46 4.07
C ALA A 81 8.64 14.40 4.73
N GLU A 82 9.10 13.19 4.99
CA GLU A 82 10.35 12.91 5.67
C GLU A 82 11.03 11.71 5.00
N TRP A 83 12.35 11.66 5.08
CA TRP A 83 13.08 10.45 4.74
C TRP A 83 14.19 10.19 5.75
N ALA A 84 14.50 8.91 5.90
CA ALA A 84 15.60 8.44 6.70
C ALA A 84 16.29 7.30 5.97
N THR A 85 17.45 6.94 6.50
CA THR A 85 18.11 5.71 6.11
C THR A 85 18.49 4.89 7.31
N CYS A 86 18.69 3.60 7.09
CA CYS A 86 19.24 2.71 8.09
C CYS A 86 20.15 1.67 7.44
N SER A 87 21.01 1.10 8.27
CA SER A 87 21.95 0.06 7.91
C SER A 87 21.26 -1.31 7.92
N VAL A 88 21.51 -2.10 6.88
CA VAL A 88 21.12 -3.52 6.82
C VAL A 88 22.37 -4.37 6.60
N LYS A 89 22.48 -5.47 7.34
CA LYS A 89 23.70 -6.28 7.36
C LYS A 89 23.88 -7.04 6.04
N PRO A 90 25.14 -7.26 5.60
CA PRO A 90 26.37 -6.80 6.24
C PRO A 90 26.76 -5.36 5.88
N HIS A 91 26.32 -4.81 4.74
CA HIS A 91 26.81 -3.52 4.22
C HIS A 91 25.80 -2.71 3.38
N ALA A 92 24.51 -3.07 3.36
CA ALA A 92 23.53 -2.37 2.54
C ALA A 92 22.87 -1.21 3.30
N LYS A 93 22.37 -0.22 2.55
CA LYS A 93 21.68 0.97 3.07
C LYS A 93 20.23 0.94 2.57
N LEU A 94 19.29 0.99 3.50
CA LEU A 94 17.88 1.08 3.22
C LEU A 94 17.40 2.52 3.35
N GLY A 95 16.55 2.99 2.44
CA GLY A 95 15.78 4.22 2.58
C GLY A 95 14.38 3.96 3.14
N LEU A 96 13.99 4.76 4.13
CA LEU A 96 12.65 4.83 4.68
C LEU A 96 12.04 6.17 4.29
N VAL A 97 10.81 6.16 3.78
CA VAL A 97 10.12 7.34 3.28
C VAL A 97 8.77 7.45 3.95
N LEU A 98 8.47 8.60 4.54
CA LEU A 98 7.15 8.94 5.04
C LEU A 98 6.46 9.86 4.04
N PHE A 99 5.23 9.53 3.64
CA PHE A 99 4.45 10.40 2.77
C PHE A 99 3.83 11.55 3.57
N LYS A 100 3.64 12.69 2.90
CA LYS A 100 2.76 13.74 3.46
C LYS A 100 1.33 13.20 3.55
N PRO A 101 0.48 13.76 4.42
CA PRO A 101 -0.93 13.36 4.50
C PRO A 101 -1.60 13.32 3.12
N ASP A 102 -2.29 12.21 2.84
CA ASP A 102 -3.03 11.94 1.60
C ASP A 102 -2.18 11.95 0.30
N GLN A 103 -0.85 12.04 0.39
CA GLN A 103 0.00 12.09 -0.81
C GLN A 103 0.36 10.72 -1.39
N GLN A 104 0.09 9.63 -0.68
CA GLN A 104 0.27 8.30 -1.22
C GLN A 104 -0.71 8.03 -2.38
N ARG A 105 -1.97 8.45 -2.25
CA ARG A 105 -2.92 8.48 -3.37
C ARG A 105 -2.45 9.38 -4.51
N ALA A 106 -1.98 10.59 -4.20
CA ALA A 106 -1.51 11.52 -5.23
C ALA A 106 -0.33 10.94 -6.03
N LEU A 107 0.54 10.15 -5.39
CA LEU A 107 1.59 9.39 -6.04
C LEU A 107 1.03 8.33 -7.00
N GLN A 108 -0.03 7.61 -6.60
CA GLN A 108 -0.71 6.66 -7.50
C GLN A 108 -1.28 7.39 -8.73
N GLU A 109 -1.92 8.54 -8.55
CA GLU A 109 -2.48 9.34 -9.64
C GLU A 109 -1.39 9.85 -10.60
N PHE A 110 -0.25 10.30 -10.05
CA PHE A 110 0.92 10.70 -10.82
C PHE A 110 1.46 9.53 -11.66
N TRP A 111 1.63 8.36 -11.05
CA TRP A 111 2.15 7.19 -11.77
C TRP A 111 1.18 6.68 -12.83
N HIS A 112 -0.11 6.58 -12.50
CA HIS A 112 -1.14 6.19 -13.45
C HIS A 112 -1.13 7.07 -14.70
N ARG A 113 -1.14 8.39 -14.48
CA ARG A 113 -1.07 9.37 -15.57
C ARG A 113 0.22 9.22 -16.37
N GLY A 114 1.37 9.18 -15.69
CA GLY A 114 2.68 9.10 -16.33
C GLY A 114 2.83 7.84 -17.19
N MET A 115 2.32 6.70 -16.74
CA MET A 115 2.28 5.46 -17.52
C MET A 115 1.33 5.60 -18.73
N SER A 116 0.14 6.15 -18.53
CA SER A 116 -0.85 6.32 -19.61
C SER A 116 -0.39 7.26 -20.74
N THR A 117 0.46 8.25 -20.42
CA THR A 117 0.99 9.22 -21.39
C THR A 117 2.38 8.84 -21.91
N GLY A 118 2.94 7.70 -21.48
CA GLY A 118 4.30 7.28 -21.85
C GLY A 118 5.43 8.13 -21.26
N GLN A 119 5.13 8.96 -20.25
CA GLN A 119 6.14 9.73 -19.51
C GLN A 119 6.96 8.84 -18.56
N LEU A 120 6.32 7.78 -18.05
CA LEU A 120 6.94 6.74 -17.24
C LEU A 120 6.86 5.42 -18.00
N ALA A 121 7.96 4.66 -18.00
CA ALA A 121 8.03 3.35 -18.65
C ALA A 121 7.74 2.20 -17.69
N ASP A 122 7.98 2.41 -16.39
CA ASP A 122 7.94 1.39 -15.36
C ASP A 122 7.15 1.85 -14.12
N ASN A 123 6.66 0.86 -13.37
CA ASN A 123 6.02 1.08 -12.08
C ASN A 123 7.03 1.63 -11.05
N PRO A 124 6.56 2.21 -9.92
CA PRO A 124 7.48 2.64 -8.87
C PRO A 124 8.29 1.45 -8.35
N ASP A 125 9.56 1.71 -8.05
CA ASP A 125 10.53 0.73 -7.56
C ASP A 125 10.60 0.67 -6.01
N TRP A 126 9.59 1.21 -5.35
CA TRP A 126 9.46 1.20 -3.89
C TRP A 126 8.45 0.18 -3.41
N ALA A 127 8.64 -0.26 -2.17
CA ALA A 127 7.71 -1.12 -1.46
C ALA A 127 6.85 -0.29 -0.53
N PHE A 128 5.53 -0.36 -0.69
CA PHE A 128 4.57 0.50 -0.02
C PHE A 128 3.96 -0.21 1.19
N GLY A 129 3.92 0.53 2.29
CA GLY A 129 3.03 0.29 3.42
C GLY A 129 2.00 1.41 3.51
N ASN A 130 1.20 1.43 4.57
CA ASN A 130 0.18 2.46 4.77
C ASN A 130 0.82 3.75 5.33
N GLY A 131 0.95 4.78 4.48
CA GLY A 131 1.52 6.09 4.83
C GLY A 131 3.04 6.20 4.66
N PHE A 132 3.71 5.13 4.25
CA PHE A 132 5.17 5.08 4.10
C PHE A 132 5.60 4.16 2.95
N ALA A 133 6.85 4.27 2.54
CA ALA A 133 7.49 3.35 1.63
C ALA A 133 8.93 3.05 2.04
N ILE A 134 9.44 1.92 1.55
CA ILE A 134 10.83 1.50 1.70
C ILE A 134 11.44 1.45 0.30
N THR A 135 12.61 2.07 0.12
CA THR A 135 13.36 2.00 -1.13
C THR A 135 13.89 0.58 -1.29
N ALA A 136 13.25 -0.22 -2.13
CA ALA A 136 13.41 -1.67 -2.10
C ALA A 136 14.87 -2.09 -2.36
N GLY A 137 15.43 -2.78 -1.37
CA GLY A 137 16.71 -3.49 -1.44
C GLY A 137 16.72 -4.58 -0.38
N GLN A 138 16.72 -5.85 -0.81
CA GLN A 138 16.96 -7.11 -0.06
C GLN A 138 16.14 -7.42 1.22
N LEU A 139 15.49 -6.46 1.84
CA LEU A 139 14.75 -6.67 3.09
C LEU A 139 13.52 -7.52 2.87
N GLY A 140 13.27 -8.45 3.80
CA GLY A 140 12.17 -9.43 3.77
C GLY A 140 10.79 -8.78 3.70
N MET A 141 10.43 -8.27 2.53
CA MET A 141 9.22 -7.51 2.31
C MET A 141 7.96 -8.34 2.57
N GLU A 142 8.08 -9.65 2.38
CA GLU A 142 7.05 -10.62 2.78
C GLU A 142 6.79 -10.59 4.30
N ARG A 143 7.85 -10.51 5.12
CA ARG A 143 7.72 -10.42 6.59
C ARG A 143 7.12 -9.08 7.01
N LEU A 144 7.43 -8.03 6.26
CA LEU A 144 6.91 -6.69 6.47
C LEU A 144 5.50 -6.47 5.85
N GLY A 145 4.98 -7.44 5.08
CA GLY A 145 3.68 -7.30 4.40
C GLY A 145 3.63 -6.17 3.36
N LEU A 146 4.79 -5.68 2.89
CA LEU A 146 4.85 -4.58 1.92
C LEU A 146 4.43 -5.04 0.53
N ARG A 147 3.94 -4.09 -0.27
CA ARG A 147 3.44 -4.35 -1.62
C ARG A 147 4.03 -3.37 -2.61
N TYR A 148 4.26 -3.82 -3.83
CA TYR A 148 4.63 -2.93 -4.92
C TYR A 148 3.38 -2.35 -5.57
N LEU A 149 3.44 -1.08 -5.96
CA LEU A 149 2.38 -0.45 -6.75
C LEU A 149 2.57 -0.83 -8.22
N TRP A 150 1.51 -1.26 -8.88
CA TRP A 150 1.43 -1.49 -10.31
C TRP A 150 0.33 -0.62 -10.90
N CYS A 151 0.62 0.16 -11.94
CA CYS A 151 -0.38 0.95 -12.67
C CYS A 151 -0.49 0.51 -14.14
N ARG A 152 -0.27 -0.80 -14.36
CA ARG A 152 -0.41 -1.52 -15.63
C ARG A 152 -0.92 -2.94 -15.32
N PRO A 153 -1.40 -3.70 -16.32
CA PRO A 153 -1.78 -5.10 -16.10
C PRO A 153 -0.65 -5.88 -15.42
N VAL A 154 -0.99 -6.61 -14.35
CA VAL A 154 -0.04 -7.43 -13.59
C VAL A 154 0.24 -8.71 -14.37
N ASP A 155 1.49 -8.92 -14.74
CA ASP A 155 1.98 -10.06 -15.52
C ASP A 155 2.78 -11.06 -14.69
N VAL A 156 2.67 -10.99 -13.36
CA VAL A 156 3.37 -11.86 -12.42
C VAL A 156 2.49 -13.06 -12.04
N PRO A 157 2.91 -14.30 -12.35
CA PRO A 157 2.18 -15.50 -11.95
C PRO A 157 2.03 -15.59 -10.42
N HIS A 158 0.85 -16.01 -9.96
CA HIS A 158 0.54 -16.20 -8.52
C HIS A 158 0.71 -14.93 -7.66
N ALA A 159 0.70 -13.75 -8.27
CA ALA A 159 0.66 -12.49 -7.56
C ALA A 159 -0.60 -12.37 -6.68
N ASN A 160 -0.42 -11.93 -5.44
CA ASN A 160 -1.51 -11.49 -4.58
C ASN A 160 -1.78 -10.01 -4.86
N ILE A 161 -2.95 -9.72 -5.40
CA ILE A 161 -3.34 -8.39 -5.88
C ILE A 161 -4.43 -7.83 -4.96
N VAL A 162 -4.27 -6.58 -4.55
CA VAL A 162 -5.34 -5.79 -3.92
C VAL A 162 -5.51 -4.47 -4.68
N PRO A 163 -6.75 -3.96 -4.83
CA PRO A 163 -6.97 -2.67 -5.48
C PRO A 163 -6.23 -1.55 -4.73
N ALA A 164 -5.60 -0.65 -5.49
CA ALA A 164 -5.14 0.62 -4.95
C ALA A 164 -6.33 1.61 -4.87
N GLU A 165 -6.08 2.87 -4.48
CA GLU A 165 -7.14 3.88 -4.43
C GLU A 165 -7.48 4.48 -5.80
N VAL A 166 -6.53 4.44 -6.72
CA VAL A 166 -6.69 4.91 -8.10
C VAL A 166 -7.05 3.74 -9.01
N ASP A 167 -8.15 3.89 -9.75
CA ASP A 167 -8.58 2.92 -10.75
C ASP A 167 -7.46 2.62 -11.76
N GLY A 168 -7.26 1.33 -12.04
CA GLY A 168 -6.18 0.88 -12.91
C GLY A 168 -4.81 0.79 -12.24
N CYS A 169 -4.71 1.11 -10.94
CA CYS A 169 -3.58 0.76 -10.10
C CYS A 169 -3.94 -0.33 -9.08
N THR A 170 -2.95 -1.16 -8.76
CA THR A 170 -3.07 -2.27 -7.82
C THR A 170 -1.82 -2.38 -6.96
N TYR A 171 -1.99 -2.78 -5.71
CA TYR A 171 -0.88 -3.22 -4.88
C TYR A 171 -0.71 -4.73 -4.98
N VAL A 172 0.54 -5.15 -5.10
CA VAL A 172 0.83 -6.54 -5.43
C VAL A 172 2.02 -7.03 -4.60
N THR A 173 1.93 -8.28 -4.18
CA THR A 173 3.05 -9.05 -3.63
C THR A 173 3.11 -10.42 -4.29
N TRP A 174 4.28 -11.03 -4.33
CA TRP A 174 4.48 -12.36 -4.89
C TRP A 174 5.64 -13.03 -4.17
N HIS A 175 5.59 -14.36 -4.11
CA HIS A 175 6.71 -15.11 -3.56
C HIS A 175 7.86 -15.13 -4.57
N HIS A 176 8.98 -14.54 -4.18
CA HIS A 176 10.23 -14.78 -4.88
C HIS A 176 10.68 -16.19 -4.51
N HIS A 177 10.41 -17.19 -5.37
CA HIS A 177 11.11 -18.47 -5.28
C HIS A 177 12.60 -18.19 -5.52
N HIS A 178 13.39 -18.25 -4.46
CA HIS A 178 14.85 -18.25 -4.52
C HIS A 178 15.37 -19.54 -5.16
#